data_AF-A0A4Y9IW76-F1
#
_entry.id   AF-A0A4Y9IW76-F1
#
_cell.length_a   1.000
_cell.length_b   1.000
_cell.length_c   1.000
_cell.angle_alpha   90.00
_cell.angle_beta   90.00
_cell.angle_gamma   90.00
#
_symmetry.space_group_name_H-M   'P 1'
#
loop_
_entity.id
_entity.type
_entity.pdbx_description
1 polymer ?
#
loop_
_entity_poly.entity_id
_entity_poly.type
_entity_poly.pdbx_seq_one_letter_code
_entity_poly.pdbx_strand_id
1 'polypeptide(L)'
;MKYKRFIAFVLGYVSLGVGQRLGLHLLSEVGKERHISFMFLGLSVAMIGLGIVLLGNVFLWYVKTYNQHNRVWKIICYSLVCAITSALGIGIFGEIIYQTFSIPYPIMKTFLWACSVYTQLIIRLVSLYVLICFYQNKEFSFHDKKLWKSIGIWSGCILGIIVISSVFPSYMLVIHLVGDLSLVVGNMYCMLFCKS
;
A
#
# COMPACT_ATOMS: atom_id res chain seq x y z
N MET A 1 -22.06 -5.26 12.88
CA MET A 1 -21.54 -5.75 11.57
C MET A 1 -20.29 -5.03 11.08
N LYS A 2 -20.18 -3.69 11.21
CA LYS A 2 -19.01 -2.90 10.75
C LYS A 2 -17.68 -3.35 11.38
N TYR A 3 -17.67 -3.60 12.69
CA TYR A 3 -16.46 -3.98 13.44
C TYR A 3 -15.91 -5.37 13.07
N LYS A 4 -16.78 -6.40 12.94
CA LYS A 4 -16.35 -7.74 12.47
C LYS A 4 -15.71 -7.69 11.08
N ARG A 5 -16.25 -6.86 10.18
CA ARG A 5 -15.72 -6.68 8.81
C ARG A 5 -14.42 -5.88 8.80
N PHE A 6 -14.31 -4.87 9.65
CA PHE A 6 -13.05 -4.14 9.86
C PHE A 6 -11.96 -5.08 10.38
N ILE A 7 -12.24 -5.92 11.38
CA ILE A 7 -11.30 -6.93 11.88
C ILE A 7 -10.91 -7.92 10.76
N ALA A 8 -11.87 -8.41 9.97
CA ALA A 8 -11.57 -9.30 8.85
C ALA A 8 -10.69 -8.64 7.78
N PHE A 9 -10.91 -7.35 7.52
CA PHE A 9 -10.07 -6.56 6.61
C PHE A 9 -8.65 -6.37 7.17
N VAL A 10 -8.52 -6.00 8.43
CA VAL A 10 -7.22 -5.82 9.11
C VAL A 10 -6.44 -7.14 9.13
N LEU A 11 -7.07 -8.22 9.59
CA LEU A 11 -6.44 -9.55 9.62
C LEU A 11 -6.08 -10.04 8.22
N GLY A 12 -6.96 -9.84 7.24
CA GLY A 12 -6.68 -10.21 5.86
C GLY A 12 -5.49 -9.45 5.27
N TYR A 13 -5.43 -8.13 5.52
CA TYR A 13 -4.34 -7.28 5.04
C TYR A 13 -3.01 -7.59 5.72
N VAL A 14 -3.02 -7.81 7.04
CA VAL A 14 -1.83 -8.24 7.81
C VAL A 14 -1.32 -9.59 7.30
N SER A 15 -2.22 -10.57 7.15
CA SER A 15 -1.87 -11.92 6.69
C SER A 15 -1.25 -11.89 5.29
N LEU A 16 -1.83 -11.11 4.38
CA LEU A 16 -1.27 -10.92 3.03
C LEU A 16 0.08 -10.22 3.04
N GLY A 17 0.23 -9.14 3.81
CA GLY A 17 1.48 -8.38 3.89
C GLY A 17 2.63 -9.19 4.48
N VAL A 18 2.36 -9.97 5.53
CA VAL A 18 3.34 -10.90 6.13
C VAL A 18 3.67 -12.03 5.15
N GLY A 19 2.65 -12.64 4.54
CA GLY A 19 2.82 -13.74 3.59
C GLY A 19 3.65 -13.34 2.35
N GLN A 20 3.36 -12.19 1.72
CA GLN A 20 4.10 -11.69 0.57
C GLN A 20 5.58 -11.42 0.89
N ARG A 21 5.87 -10.84 2.05
CA ARG A 21 7.24 -10.50 2.44
C ARG A 21 8.06 -11.73 2.81
N LEU A 22 7.45 -12.71 3.47
CA LEU A 22 8.06 -14.02 3.68
C LEU A 22 8.40 -14.67 2.34
N GLY A 23 7.48 -14.66 1.38
CA GLY A 23 7.69 -15.20 0.04
C GLY A 23 8.81 -14.50 -0.74
N LEU A 24 8.82 -13.16 -0.73
CA LEU A 24 9.87 -12.38 -1.39
C LEU A 24 11.25 -12.58 -0.75
N HIS A 25 11.32 -12.73 0.57
CA HIS A 25 12.58 -13.01 1.27
C HIS A 25 13.11 -14.40 0.91
N LEU A 26 12.23 -15.40 0.80
CA LEU A 26 12.55 -16.76 0.37
C LEU A 26 13.00 -16.84 -1.10
N LEU A 27 12.42 -16.02 -1.98
CA LEU A 27 12.76 -15.96 -3.40
C LEU A 27 14.03 -15.13 -3.68
N SER A 28 14.46 -14.29 -2.73
CA SER A 28 15.70 -13.50 -2.85
C SER A 28 16.95 -14.37 -2.70
N GLU A 29 18.09 -13.91 -3.24
CA GLU A 29 19.38 -14.62 -3.19
C GLU A 29 19.80 -15.02 -1.76
N VAL A 30 19.42 -14.21 -0.76
CA VAL A 30 19.61 -14.48 0.68
C VAL A 30 18.90 -15.76 1.16
N GLY A 31 17.75 -16.09 0.54
CA GLY A 31 16.98 -17.30 0.83
C GLY A 31 17.46 -18.54 0.09
N LYS A 32 18.29 -18.38 -0.95
CA LYS A 32 18.94 -19.49 -1.68
C LYS A 32 20.20 -19.99 -0.98
N GLU A 33 20.95 -19.10 -0.33
CA GLU A 33 22.20 -19.43 0.38
C GLU A 33 21.96 -20.13 1.72
N ARG A 34 20.88 -19.77 2.42
CA ARG A 34 20.40 -20.53 3.57
C ARG A 34 19.49 -21.61 3.03
N HIS A 35 19.70 -22.88 3.38
CA HIS A 35 18.75 -23.97 3.09
C HIS A 35 17.41 -23.73 3.82
N ILE A 36 16.65 -22.69 3.43
CA ILE A 36 15.43 -22.31 4.13
C ILE A 36 14.37 -23.36 3.80
N SER A 37 13.92 -24.02 4.86
CA SER A 37 13.01 -25.16 4.82
C SER A 37 11.72 -24.85 4.06
N PHE A 38 11.26 -25.82 3.24
CA PHE A 38 9.96 -25.82 2.55
C PHE A 38 8.78 -25.40 3.44
N MET A 39 8.92 -25.59 4.75
CA MET A 39 7.95 -25.18 5.77
C MET A 39 7.67 -23.66 5.77
N PHE A 40 8.68 -22.81 5.58
CA PHE A 40 8.49 -21.35 5.53
C PHE A 40 7.81 -20.90 4.24
N LEU A 41 8.06 -21.59 3.13
CA LEU A 41 7.36 -21.36 1.87
C LEU A 41 5.89 -21.78 1.98
N GLY A 42 5.61 -22.92 2.61
CA GLY A 42 4.24 -23.34 2.94
C GLY A 42 3.52 -22.32 3.83
N LEU A 43 4.20 -21.78 4.85
CA LEU A 43 3.64 -20.74 5.72
C LEU A 43 3.33 -19.44 4.97
N SER A 44 4.23 -19.01 4.06
CA SER A 44 4.00 -17.84 3.20
C SER A 44 2.76 -18.02 2.34
N VAL A 45 2.63 -19.17 1.65
CA VAL A 45 1.47 -19.48 0.80
C VAL A 45 0.18 -19.54 1.63
N ALA A 46 0.23 -20.16 2.81
CA ALA A 46 -0.93 -20.23 3.71
C ALA A 46 -1.38 -18.84 4.18
N MET A 47 -0.44 -17.98 4.58
CA MET A 47 -0.72 -16.60 4.99
C MET A 47 -1.30 -15.77 3.83
N ILE A 48 -0.77 -15.94 2.61
CA ILE A 48 -1.30 -15.28 1.40
C ILE A 48 -2.73 -15.78 1.12
N GLY A 49 -2.94 -17.09 1.11
CA GLY A 49 -4.26 -17.69 0.84
C GLY A 49 -5.31 -17.24 1.85
N LEU A 50 -4.97 -17.25 3.14
CA LEU A 50 -5.84 -16.79 4.21
C LEU A 50 -6.19 -15.30 4.04
N GLY A 51 -5.22 -14.47 3.70
CA GLY A 51 -5.46 -13.05 3.43
C GLY A 51 -6.32 -12.80 2.19
N ILE A 52 -6.14 -13.57 1.10
CA ILE A 52 -6.98 -13.49 -0.10
C ILE A 52 -8.43 -13.86 0.24
N VAL A 53 -8.66 -14.92 1.02
CA VAL A 53 -10.02 -15.34 1.40
C VAL A 53 -10.69 -14.26 2.26
N LEU A 54 -9.99 -13.74 3.27
CA LEU A 54 -10.53 -12.71 4.16
C LEU A 54 -10.81 -11.39 3.42
N LEU A 55 -9.84 -10.88 2.66
CA LEU A 55 -10.02 -9.65 1.89
C LEU A 55 -11.03 -9.84 0.76
N GLY A 56 -10.99 -10.98 0.06
CA GLY A 56 -11.90 -11.32 -1.02
C GLY A 56 -13.35 -11.34 -0.56
N ASN A 57 -13.64 -11.93 0.61
CA ASN A 57 -14.99 -11.92 1.17
C ASN A 57 -15.48 -10.50 1.52
N VAL A 58 -14.61 -9.66 2.09
CA VAL A 58 -14.93 -8.26 2.39
C VAL A 58 -15.17 -7.47 1.10
N PHE A 59 -14.32 -7.69 0.10
CA PHE A 59 -14.39 -7.03 -1.19
C PHE A 59 -15.64 -7.43 -1.99
N LEU A 60 -15.94 -8.73 -2.07
CA LEU A 60 -17.16 -9.25 -2.71
C LEU A 60 -18.42 -8.69 -2.06
N TRP A 61 -18.44 -8.60 -0.72
CA TRP A 61 -19.54 -7.96 -0.01
C TRP A 61 -19.66 -6.47 -0.37
N TYR A 62 -18.53 -5.74 -0.40
CA TYR A 62 -18.49 -4.33 -0.76
C TYR A 62 -18.99 -4.08 -2.19
N VAL A 63 -18.51 -4.87 -3.16
CA VAL A 63 -18.97 -4.83 -4.55
C VAL A 63 -20.45 -5.16 -4.62
N LYS A 64 -20.93 -6.28 -4.06
CA LYS A 64 -22.37 -6.61 -4.13
C LYS A 64 -23.28 -5.52 -3.54
N THR A 65 -22.81 -4.80 -2.52
CA THR A 65 -23.60 -3.79 -1.83
C THR A 65 -23.55 -2.42 -2.51
N TYR A 66 -22.39 -2.03 -3.06
CA TYR A 66 -22.13 -0.66 -3.54
C TYR A 66 -21.79 -0.57 -5.03
N ASN A 67 -21.81 -1.68 -5.79
CA ASN A 67 -21.54 -1.70 -7.23
C ASN A 67 -22.73 -1.22 -8.07
N GLN A 68 -23.33 -0.08 -7.71
CA GLN A 68 -24.21 0.63 -8.62
C GLN A 68 -23.37 1.17 -9.79
N HIS A 69 -23.72 0.76 -11.01
CA HIS A 69 -23.08 1.16 -12.27
C HIS A 69 -21.57 0.88 -12.42
N ASN A 70 -21.05 -0.23 -11.88
CA ASN A 70 -19.62 -0.60 -12.04
C ASN A 70 -18.62 0.46 -11.55
N ARG A 71 -19.05 1.38 -10.69
CA ARG A 71 -18.22 2.50 -10.21
C ARG A 71 -17.00 2.02 -9.42
N VAL A 72 -17.17 1.00 -8.58
CA VAL A 72 -16.08 0.39 -7.79
C VAL A 72 -14.99 -0.17 -8.69
N TRP A 73 -15.38 -0.92 -9.73
CA TRP A 73 -14.47 -1.48 -10.71
C TRP A 73 -13.70 -0.42 -11.50
N LYS A 74 -14.37 0.67 -11.89
CA LYS A 74 -13.72 1.79 -12.58
C LYS A 74 -12.61 2.41 -11.74
N ILE A 75 -12.84 2.66 -10.45
CA ILE A 75 -11.83 3.29 -9.57
C ILE A 75 -10.61 2.38 -9.41
N ILE A 76 -10.83 1.08 -9.26
CA ILE A 76 -9.73 0.10 -9.14
C ILE A 76 -8.93 0.03 -10.44
N CYS A 77 -9.62 0.06 -11.58
CA CYS A 77 -8.95 0.09 -12.88
C CYS A 77 -8.14 1.38 -13.05
N TYR A 78 -8.73 2.54 -12.73
CA TYR A 78 -8.03 3.83 -12.78
C TYR A 78 -6.84 3.87 -11.81
N SER A 79 -6.97 3.34 -10.60
CA SER A 79 -5.86 3.32 -9.64
C SER A 79 -4.72 2.41 -10.11
N LEU A 80 -5.04 1.26 -10.71
CA LEU A 80 -4.06 0.38 -11.35
C LEU A 80 -3.34 1.06 -12.52
N VAL A 81 -4.10 1.68 -13.43
CA VAL A 81 -3.53 2.41 -14.57
C VAL A 81 -2.63 3.54 -14.08
N CYS A 82 -3.08 4.35 -13.11
CA CYS A 82 -2.26 5.40 -12.50
C CYS A 82 -1.00 4.86 -11.82
N ALA A 83 -1.08 3.71 -11.14
CA ALA A 83 0.08 3.09 -10.50
C ALA A 83 1.12 2.65 -11.54
N ILE A 84 0.67 2.04 -12.64
CA ILE A 84 1.56 1.57 -13.71
C ILE A 84 2.18 2.76 -14.45
N THR A 85 1.37 3.76 -14.85
CA THR A 85 1.88 4.92 -15.58
C THR A 85 2.82 5.77 -14.75
N SER A 86 2.55 5.93 -13.45
CA SER A 86 3.44 6.65 -12.54
C SER A 86 4.76 5.91 -12.31
N ALA A 87 4.73 4.58 -12.15
CA ALA A 87 5.95 3.78 -12.02
C ALA A 87 6.83 3.87 -13.28
N LEU A 88 6.22 3.77 -14.47
CA LEU A 88 6.93 3.96 -15.75
C LEU A 88 7.51 5.38 -15.86
N GLY A 89 6.73 6.40 -15.50
CA GLY A 89 7.17 7.78 -15.49
C GLY A 89 8.40 7.98 -14.60
N ILE A 90 8.34 7.53 -13.34
CA ILE A 90 9.45 7.64 -12.39
C ILE A 90 10.69 6.91 -12.91
N GLY A 91 10.53 5.72 -13.51
CA GLY A 91 11.63 4.98 -14.10
C GLY A 91 12.31 5.73 -15.24
N ILE A 92 11.54 6.25 -16.20
CA ILE A 92 12.07 7.00 -17.36
C ILE A 92 12.73 8.30 -16.91
N PHE A 93 12.09 9.06 -16.01
CA PHE A 93 12.66 10.29 -15.47
C PHE A 93 13.95 10.02 -14.68
N GLY A 94 13.99 8.93 -13.91
CA GLY A 94 15.19 8.51 -13.20
C GLY A 94 16.38 8.24 -14.11
N GLU A 95 16.14 7.54 -15.21
CA GLU A 95 17.17 7.23 -16.20
C GLU A 95 17.72 8.51 -16.85
N ILE A 96 16.84 9.44 -17.24
CA ILE A 96 17.24 10.73 -17.84
C ILE A 96 18.11 11.54 -16.88
N ILE A 97 17.71 11.63 -15.60
CA ILE A 97 18.47 12.39 -14.60
C ILE A 97 19.84 11.72 -14.35
N TYR A 98 19.87 10.39 -14.30
CA TYR A 98 21.11 9.64 -14.08
C TYR A 98 22.13 9.91 -15.20
N GLN A 99 21.68 9.86 -16.45
CA GLN A 99 22.52 10.11 -17.62
C GLN A 99 22.95 11.59 -17.71
N THR A 100 22.11 12.53 -17.29
CA THR A 100 22.40 13.97 -17.42
C THR A 100 23.34 14.50 -16.34
N PHE A 101 23.19 14.05 -15.09
CA PHE A 101 23.87 14.66 -13.94
C PHE A 101 25.00 13.81 -13.34
N SER A 102 25.29 12.61 -13.88
CA SER A 102 26.34 11.72 -13.38
C SER A 102 26.29 11.49 -11.86
N ILE A 103 25.06 11.44 -11.32
CA ILE A 103 24.83 11.30 -9.88
C ILE A 103 25.26 9.90 -9.42
N PRO A 104 25.87 9.75 -8.23
CA PRO A 104 26.20 8.45 -7.67
C PRO A 104 24.96 7.53 -7.64
N TYR A 105 25.10 6.33 -8.22
CA TYR A 105 24.05 5.31 -8.26
C TYR A 105 23.32 5.06 -6.91
N PRO A 106 23.99 4.97 -5.74
CA PRO A 106 23.28 4.75 -4.47
C PRO A 106 22.32 5.90 -4.10
N ILE A 107 22.67 7.13 -4.45
CA ILE A 107 21.84 8.31 -4.18
C ILE A 107 20.63 8.30 -5.12
N MET A 108 20.86 8.05 -6.42
CA MET A 108 19.81 7.96 -7.41
C MET A 108 18.80 6.85 -7.09
N LYS A 109 19.30 5.67 -6.69
CA LYS A 109 18.47 4.53 -6.29
C LYS A 109 17.57 4.88 -5.09
N THR A 110 18.12 5.55 -4.07
CA THR A 110 17.36 5.94 -2.88
C THR A 110 16.31 6.99 -3.23
N PHE A 111 16.65 7.95 -4.09
CA PHE A 111 15.72 8.98 -4.57
C PHE A 111 14.55 8.38 -5.36
N LEU A 112 14.84 7.51 -6.35
CA LEU A 112 13.80 6.86 -7.16
C LEU A 112 12.89 5.99 -6.32
N TRP A 113 13.47 5.26 -5.37
CA TRP A 113 12.72 4.47 -4.42
C TRP A 113 11.80 5.34 -3.56
N ALA A 114 12.29 6.46 -3.02
CA ALA A 114 11.50 7.40 -2.23
C ALA A 114 10.33 8.00 -3.05
N CYS A 115 10.59 8.40 -4.30
CA CYS A 115 9.56 8.87 -5.22
C CYS A 115 8.50 7.81 -5.48
N SER A 116 8.90 6.56 -5.75
CA SER A 116 7.96 5.46 -5.96
C SER A 116 7.08 5.21 -4.73
N VAL A 117 7.65 5.19 -3.54
CA VAL A 117 6.91 5.00 -2.28
C VAL A 117 5.91 6.15 -2.08
N TYR A 118 6.34 7.39 -2.32
CA TYR A 118 5.50 8.58 -2.16
C TYR A 118 4.31 8.56 -3.13
N THR A 119 4.55 8.28 -4.42
CA THR A 119 3.49 8.25 -5.42
C THR A 119 2.51 7.10 -5.20
N GLN A 120 2.99 5.91 -4.86
CA GLN A 120 2.13 4.77 -4.50
C GLN A 120 1.22 5.10 -3.32
N LEU A 121 1.72 5.86 -2.35
CA LEU A 121 0.96 6.26 -1.19
C LEU A 121 -0.16 7.24 -1.52
N ILE A 122 0.11 8.26 -2.33
CA ILE A 122 -0.92 9.20 -2.78
C ILE A 122 -2.03 8.44 -3.51
N ILE A 123 -1.65 7.54 -4.43
CA ILE A 123 -2.62 6.73 -5.19
C ILE A 123 -3.47 5.88 -4.25
N ARG A 124 -2.86 5.22 -3.25
CA ARG A 124 -3.58 4.41 -2.24
C ARG A 124 -4.53 5.27 -1.40
N LEU A 125 -4.08 6.42 -0.90
CA LEU A 125 -4.89 7.33 -0.08
C LEU A 125 -6.10 7.85 -0.85
N VAL A 126 -5.89 8.32 -2.08
CA VAL A 126 -6.97 8.82 -2.93
C VAL A 126 -7.96 7.70 -3.24
N SER A 127 -7.46 6.52 -3.61
CA SER A 127 -8.31 5.35 -3.90
C SER A 127 -9.16 4.93 -2.70
N LEU A 128 -8.56 4.88 -1.51
CA LEU A 128 -9.26 4.56 -0.26
C LEU A 128 -10.32 5.61 0.09
N TYR A 129 -9.97 6.90 -0.01
CA TYR A 129 -10.90 7.98 0.28
C TYR A 129 -12.09 7.96 -0.69
N VAL A 130 -11.85 7.76 -1.97
CA VAL A 130 -12.90 7.62 -3.00
C VAL A 130 -13.84 6.44 -2.67
N LEU A 131 -13.29 5.27 -2.33
CA LEU A 131 -14.10 4.12 -1.87
C LEU A 131 -14.94 4.45 -0.63
N ILE A 132 -14.39 5.21 0.30
CA ILE A 132 -15.09 5.58 1.54
C ILE A 132 -16.20 6.60 1.28
N CYS A 133 -15.98 7.59 0.41
CA CYS A 133 -17.03 8.51 -0.02
C CYS A 133 -18.21 7.74 -0.64
N PHE A 134 -17.94 6.73 -1.48
CA PHE A 134 -18.99 5.86 -2.01
C PHE A 134 -19.70 5.05 -0.91
N TYR A 135 -18.96 4.52 0.07
CA TYR A 135 -19.57 3.83 1.21
C TYR A 135 -20.51 4.73 2.02
N GLN A 136 -20.17 6.02 2.13
CA GLN A 136 -20.97 7.01 2.86
C GLN A 136 -22.05 7.70 2.00
N ASN A 137 -22.21 7.33 0.72
CA ASN A 137 -23.06 8.03 -0.25
C ASN A 137 -22.78 9.55 -0.32
N LYS A 138 -21.53 9.96 -0.15
CA LYS A 138 -21.11 11.36 -0.27
C LYS A 138 -20.51 11.61 -1.65
N GLU A 139 -20.74 12.80 -2.19
CA GLU A 139 -20.07 13.24 -3.40
C GLU A 139 -18.58 13.38 -3.14
N PHE A 140 -17.78 12.86 -4.06
CA PHE A 140 -16.33 12.96 -3.99
C PHE A 140 -15.91 14.36 -4.42
N SER A 141 -15.20 15.08 -3.55
CA SER A 141 -14.61 16.38 -3.86
C SER A 141 -13.10 16.34 -3.59
N PHE A 142 -12.29 16.62 -4.62
CA PHE A 142 -10.84 16.77 -4.51
C PHE A 142 -10.44 17.96 -3.62
N HIS A 143 -11.36 18.88 -3.33
CA HIS A 143 -11.12 20.06 -2.50
C HIS A 143 -11.47 19.86 -1.02
N ASP A 144 -11.83 18.64 -0.60
CA ASP A 144 -12.15 18.38 0.80
C ASP A 144 -10.88 18.55 1.67
N LYS A 145 -10.95 19.49 2.62
CA LYS A 145 -9.90 19.76 3.61
C LYS A 145 -9.49 18.50 4.38
N LYS A 146 -10.41 17.53 4.56
CA LYS A 146 -10.11 16.27 5.24
C LYS A 146 -9.16 15.37 4.45
N LEU A 147 -9.31 15.33 3.12
CA LEU A 147 -8.43 14.57 2.23
C LEU A 147 -7.03 15.18 2.26
N TRP A 148 -6.92 16.50 2.09
CA TRP A 148 -5.64 17.20 2.12
C TRP A 148 -4.94 17.11 3.48
N LYS A 149 -5.69 17.18 4.58
CA LYS A 149 -5.14 16.98 5.92
C LYS A 149 -4.61 15.55 6.11
N SER A 150 -5.31 14.54 5.62
CA SER A 150 -4.85 13.15 5.68
C SER A 150 -3.60 12.95 4.83
N ILE A 151 -3.57 13.47 3.59
CA ILE A 151 -2.37 13.45 2.75
C ILE A 151 -1.19 14.13 3.44
N GLY A 152 -1.39 15.28 4.07
CA GLY A 152 -0.34 16.02 4.78
C GLY A 152 0.23 15.27 5.99
N ILE A 153 -0.62 14.61 6.79
CA ILE A 153 -0.16 13.82 7.94
C ILE A 153 0.64 12.60 7.45
N TRP A 154 0.10 11.87 6.48
CA TRP A 154 0.74 10.65 5.97
C TRP A 154 2.00 10.93 5.18
N SER A 155 2.07 12.04 4.43
CA SER A 155 3.29 12.47 3.75
C SER A 155 4.42 12.75 4.75
N GLY A 156 4.12 13.40 5.87
CA GLY A 156 5.06 13.60 6.98
C GLY A 156 5.54 12.29 7.60
N CYS A 157 4.62 11.34 7.83
CA CYS A 157 4.98 10.02 8.36
C CYS A 157 5.92 9.23 7.43
N ILE A 158 5.71 9.27 6.11
CA ILE A 158 6.59 8.59 5.14
C ILE A 158 7.96 9.22 5.12
N LEU A 159 8.05 10.55 5.13
CA LEU A 159 9.34 11.24 5.18
C LEU A 159 10.11 10.80 6.43
N GLY A 160 9.43 10.70 7.58
CA GLY A 160 9.99 10.11 8.79
C GLY A 160 10.46 8.66 8.58
N ILE A 161 9.66 7.81 7.95
CA ILE A 161 10.02 6.42 7.64
C ILE A 161 11.24 6.34 6.70
N ILE A 162 11.33 7.21 5.69
CA ILE A 162 12.47 7.27 4.76
C ILE A 162 13.75 7.66 5.52
N VAL A 163 13.69 8.66 6.39
CA VAL A 163 14.84 9.08 7.22
C VAL A 163 15.28 7.95 8.14
N ILE A 164 14.34 7.32 8.87
CA ILE A 164 14.66 6.21 9.78
C ILE A 164 15.22 5.01 9.00
N SER A 165 14.67 4.71 7.83
CA SER A 165 15.15 3.61 6.97
C SER A 165 16.56 3.85 6.43
N SER A 166 16.93 5.12 6.25
CA SER A 166 18.28 5.51 5.84
C SER A 166 19.32 5.29 6.96
N VAL A 167 18.89 5.42 8.23
CA VAL A 167 19.75 5.18 9.40
C VAL A 167 19.84 3.69 9.76
N PHE A 168 18.75 2.93 9.54
CA PHE A 168 18.65 1.53 9.94
C PHE A 168 18.19 0.62 8.77
N PRO A 169 19.06 0.35 7.78
CA PRO A 169 18.69 -0.40 6.58
C PRO A 169 18.25 -1.84 6.88
N SER A 170 18.77 -2.46 7.94
CA SER A 170 18.43 -3.83 8.37
C SER A 170 16.96 -4.00 8.76
N TYR A 171 16.29 -2.92 9.18
CA TYR A 171 14.89 -2.92 9.60
C TYR A 171 13.95 -2.28 8.57
N MET A 172 14.48 -1.84 7.42
CA MET A 172 13.73 -1.13 6.38
C MET A 172 12.44 -1.87 5.98
N LEU A 173 12.52 -3.20 5.81
CA LEU A 173 11.34 -4.02 5.53
C LEU A 173 10.31 -3.89 6.65
N VAL A 174 10.65 -4.19 7.90
CA VAL A 174 9.69 -4.18 9.01
C VAL A 174 9.04 -2.80 9.17
N ILE A 175 9.84 -1.73 9.09
CA ILE A 175 9.36 -0.35 9.22
C ILE A 175 8.36 -0.01 8.10
N HIS A 176 8.63 -0.41 6.85
CA HIS A 176 7.69 -0.20 5.75
C HIS A 176 6.40 -1.00 5.91
N LEU A 177 6.47 -2.21 6.48
CA LEU A 177 5.26 -3.01 6.73
C LEU A 177 4.38 -2.30 7.74
N VAL A 178 4.95 -1.91 8.88
CA VAL A 178 4.23 -1.22 9.95
C VAL A 178 3.69 0.12 9.45
N GLY A 179 4.46 0.86 8.65
CA GLY A 179 4.04 2.10 7.99
C GLY A 179 2.81 1.89 7.09
N ASP A 180 2.89 0.97 6.13
CA ASP A 180 1.77 0.68 5.23
C ASP A 180 0.52 0.19 5.99
N LEU A 181 0.73 -0.64 7.01
CA LEU A 181 -0.36 -1.24 7.78
C LEU A 181 -1.04 -0.21 8.68
N SER A 182 -0.26 0.62 9.38
CA SER A 182 -0.79 1.75 10.15
C SER A 182 -1.52 2.76 9.26
N LEU A 183 -1.07 2.95 8.01
CA LEU A 183 -1.74 3.83 7.06
C LEU A 183 -3.09 3.32 6.61
N VAL A 184 -3.14 2.09 6.13
CA VAL A 184 -4.37 1.52 5.58
C VAL A 184 -5.38 1.28 6.69
N VAL A 185 -4.93 0.71 7.83
CA VAL A 185 -5.79 0.44 8.99
C VAL A 185 -6.19 1.72 9.70
N GLY A 186 -5.26 2.66 9.89
CA GLY A 186 -5.50 3.95 10.53
C GLY A 186 -6.45 4.84 9.74
N ASN A 187 -6.29 4.94 8.42
CA ASN A 187 -7.25 5.67 7.58
C ASN A 187 -8.62 5.01 7.56
N MET A 188 -8.69 3.69 7.42
CA MET A 188 -9.96 2.97 7.49
C MET A 188 -10.64 3.18 8.84
N TYR A 189 -9.91 3.10 9.95
CA TYR A 189 -10.45 3.33 11.30
C TYR A 189 -10.94 4.77 11.47
N CYS A 190 -10.08 5.74 11.17
CA CYS A 190 -10.40 7.16 11.32
C CYS A 190 -11.59 7.55 10.44
N MET A 191 -11.70 7.03 9.21
CA MET A 191 -12.83 7.35 8.34
C MET A 191 -14.13 6.56 8.64
N LEU A 192 -14.05 5.34 9.20
CA LEU A 192 -15.23 4.55 9.57
C LEU A 192 -15.81 4.93 10.94
N PHE A 193 -14.96 5.35 11.88
CA PHE A 193 -15.35 5.59 13.27
C PHE A 193 -15.19 7.05 13.72
N CYS A 194 -14.30 7.84 13.11
CA CYS A 194 -14.24 9.28 13.36
C CYS A 194 -15.27 9.98 12.46
N LYS A 195 -16.54 9.84 12.87
CA LYS A 195 -17.64 10.66 12.37
C LYS A 195 -17.41 12.09 12.87
N SER A 196 -17.15 13.01 11.96
CA SER A 196 -17.43 14.44 12.15
C SER A 196 -18.13 14.92 10.89
#